data_AF-A0A091E564-F1
#
_entry.id   AF-A0A091E564-F1
#
_cell.length_a   1.000
_cell.length_b   1.000
_cell.length_c   1.000
_cell.angle_alpha   90.00
_cell.angle_beta   90.00
_cell.angle_gamma   90.00
#
_symmetry.space_group_name_H-M   'P 1'
#
loop_
_entity.id
_entity.type
_entity.pdbx_description
1 polymer ?
#
loop_
_entity_poly.entity_id
_entity_poly.type
_entity_poly.pdbx_seq_one_letter_code
_entity_poly.pdbx_strand_id
1 'polypeptide(L)'
;MTGSLACDRSHGDTVTQMKNTECIKQGRHHLKPWYFSPHPEELTTLPIRYLRKFCLQYGHSLKGLQRHLTKCDLQHPPGNEIYHKGTSSFSEINGWKKKSYSQNLCLLAKGFLDHKTLYYDTDSFLFYVMTEYDCNGFHIVGYSLRKRILQKTTTWPAS
;
A
#
# COMPACT_ATOMS: atom_id res chain seq x y z
N MET A 1 -27.06 -18.67 -46.11
CA MET A 1 -26.69 -19.50 -44.95
C MET A 1 -25.61 -18.75 -44.21
N THR A 2 -25.94 -18.10 -43.10
CA THR A 2 -25.67 -18.59 -41.71
C THR A 2 -24.16 -18.68 -41.47
N GLY A 3 -23.52 -17.96 -40.55
CA GLY A 3 -23.95 -17.01 -39.53
C GLY A 3 -22.69 -16.47 -38.83
N SER A 4 -22.85 -15.34 -38.14
CA SER A 4 -21.86 -14.76 -37.22
C SER A 4 -21.33 -15.79 -36.22
N LEU A 5 -20.10 -15.60 -35.74
CA LEU A 5 -19.75 -15.73 -34.32
C LEU A 5 -18.43 -14.98 -34.08
N ALA A 6 -18.56 -13.84 -33.42
CA ALA A 6 -17.46 -13.19 -32.72
C ALA A 6 -16.88 -14.21 -31.73
N CYS A 7 -15.58 -14.49 -31.81
CA CYS A 7 -14.88 -15.24 -30.77
C CYS A 7 -14.71 -14.30 -29.56
N ASP A 8 -15.73 -14.37 -28.72
CA ASP A 8 -15.76 -14.29 -27.27
C ASP A 8 -14.72 -13.41 -26.55
N ARG A 9 -15.25 -12.37 -25.90
CA ARG A 9 -14.57 -11.52 -24.92
C ARG A 9 -14.46 -12.25 -23.58
N SER A 10 -13.73 -13.35 -23.56
CA SER A 10 -13.45 -14.13 -22.34
C SER A 10 -11.94 -14.28 -22.13
N HIS A 11 -11.23 -13.15 -22.06
CA HIS A 11 -9.96 -13.06 -21.32
C HIS A 11 -10.22 -12.47 -19.93
N GLY A 12 -11.25 -12.98 -19.26
CA GLY A 12 -11.44 -12.81 -17.83
C GLY A 12 -10.63 -13.89 -17.11
N ASP A 13 -9.78 -13.47 -16.19
CA ASP A 13 -9.46 -14.21 -14.97
C ASP A 13 -8.74 -15.57 -15.12
N THR A 14 -7.69 -15.66 -15.94
CA THR A 14 -6.84 -16.88 -15.98
C THR A 14 -5.36 -16.64 -15.73
N VAL A 15 -5.04 -15.58 -14.98
CA VAL A 15 -3.77 -15.48 -14.27
C VAL A 15 -4.07 -14.86 -12.91
N THR A 16 -4.59 -15.65 -11.96
CA THR A 16 -4.14 -15.45 -10.57
C THR A 16 -2.63 -15.56 -10.63
N GLN A 17 -1.96 -14.43 -10.85
CA GLN A 17 -0.51 -14.32 -10.95
C GLN A 17 0.07 -15.16 -9.82
N MET A 18 0.87 -16.15 -10.20
CA MET A 18 1.53 -17.04 -9.25
C MET A 18 2.09 -16.20 -8.11
N LYS A 19 1.67 -16.52 -6.88
CA LYS A 19 2.07 -15.79 -5.68
C LYS A 19 3.59 -15.66 -5.66
N ASN A 20 4.09 -14.43 -5.76
CA ASN A 20 5.52 -14.12 -5.86
C ASN A 20 6.20 -13.89 -4.50
N THR A 21 5.48 -14.06 -3.40
CA THR A 21 5.96 -13.69 -2.06
C THR A 21 5.46 -14.70 -1.05
N GLU A 22 6.34 -15.48 -0.44
CA GLU A 22 5.88 -16.47 0.53
C GLU A 22 5.47 -15.81 1.85
N CYS A 23 6.29 -14.86 2.32
CA CYS A 23 6.12 -14.22 3.63
C CYS A 23 6.60 -12.75 3.64
N ILE A 24 5.81 -11.89 4.28
CA ILE A 24 6.20 -10.54 4.67
C ILE A 24 6.35 -10.54 6.19
N LYS A 25 7.57 -10.32 6.68
CA LYS A 25 7.87 -10.27 8.12
C LYS A 25 7.80 -8.83 8.62
N GLN A 26 6.87 -8.56 9.51
CA GLN A 26 6.69 -7.25 10.15
C GLN A 26 6.84 -7.39 11.67
N GLY A 27 8.02 -7.05 12.19
CA GLY A 27 8.34 -7.28 13.59
C GLY A 27 8.27 -8.77 13.96
N ARG A 28 7.37 -9.13 14.87
CA ARG A 28 7.12 -10.52 15.31
C ARG A 28 6.10 -11.25 14.41
N HIS A 29 5.38 -10.52 13.57
CA HIS A 29 4.33 -11.09 12.72
C HIS A 29 4.88 -11.57 11.39
N HIS A 30 4.36 -12.71 10.93
CA HIS A 30 4.63 -13.29 9.62
C HIS A 30 3.34 -13.25 8.82
N LEU A 31 3.26 -12.33 7.86
CA LEU A 31 2.10 -12.16 7.01
C LEU A 31 2.29 -13.03 5.76
N LYS A 32 1.31 -13.86 5.44
CA LYS A 32 1.31 -14.68 4.22
C LYS A 32 0.39 -14.02 3.19
N PRO A 33 0.92 -13.35 2.15
CA PRO A 33 0.09 -12.78 1.09
C PRO A 33 -0.77 -13.86 0.43
N TRP A 34 -1.98 -13.49 0.03
CA TRP A 34 -2.92 -14.34 -0.71
C TRP A 34 -2.76 -14.18 -2.22
N TYR A 35 -2.47 -12.97 -2.67
CA TYR A 35 -2.37 -12.61 -4.08
C TYR A 35 -0.96 -12.11 -4.42
N PHE A 36 -0.67 -12.07 -5.72
CA PHE A 36 0.52 -11.41 -6.24
C PHE A 36 0.53 -9.93 -5.89
N SER A 37 1.72 -9.41 -5.56
CA SER A 37 1.98 -7.98 -5.42
C SER A 37 3.23 -7.56 -6.20
N PRO A 38 3.15 -6.55 -7.10
CA PRO A 38 4.19 -6.17 -8.05
C PRO A 38 5.31 -5.40 -7.36
N HIS A 39 6.13 -6.06 -6.55
CA HIS A 39 7.32 -5.45 -5.96
C HIS A 39 8.43 -5.25 -7.01
N PRO A 40 9.40 -4.35 -6.77
CA PRO A 40 10.65 -4.29 -7.53
C PRO A 40 11.31 -5.67 -7.66
N GLU A 41 11.97 -5.92 -8.78
CA GLU A 41 12.54 -7.23 -9.14
C GLU A 41 13.54 -7.75 -8.08
N GLU A 42 14.28 -6.84 -7.45
CA GLU A 42 15.26 -7.17 -6.41
C GLU A 42 14.61 -7.70 -5.12
N LEU A 43 13.30 -7.45 -4.95
CA LEU A 43 12.51 -7.99 -3.85
C LEU A 43 11.76 -9.26 -4.26
N THR A 44 11.34 -9.40 -5.52
CA THR A 44 10.54 -10.55 -5.98
C THR A 44 11.29 -11.88 -5.91
N THR A 45 12.61 -11.86 -6.06
CA THR A 45 13.48 -13.03 -5.93
C THR A 45 13.61 -13.57 -4.50
N LEU A 46 13.19 -12.78 -3.50
CA LEU A 46 13.31 -13.15 -2.09
C LEU A 46 12.05 -13.85 -1.58
N PRO A 47 12.17 -14.99 -0.89
CA PRO A 47 11.03 -15.68 -0.30
C PRO A 47 10.42 -14.89 0.88
N ILE A 48 11.28 -14.19 1.63
CA ILE A 48 10.89 -13.38 2.80
C ILE A 48 11.27 -11.93 2.57
N ARG A 49 10.31 -11.03 2.76
CA ARG A 49 10.54 -9.58 2.76
C ARG A 49 10.33 -8.99 4.13
N TYR A 50 11.20 -8.09 4.53
CA TYR A 50 11.12 -7.43 5.83
C TYR A 50 10.39 -6.12 5.68
N LEU A 51 9.31 -5.93 6.43
CA LEU A 51 8.51 -4.70 6.41
C LEU A 51 8.66 -3.95 7.73
N ARG A 52 9.03 -2.68 7.65
CA ARG A 52 9.18 -1.81 8.82
C ARG A 52 7.81 -1.31 9.29
N LYS A 53 7.55 -1.39 10.60
CA LYS A 53 6.25 -1.09 11.22
C LYS A 53 5.65 0.27 10.84
N PHE A 54 6.40 1.37 10.98
CA PHE A 54 5.79 2.71 10.82
C PHE A 54 6.10 3.43 9.52
N CYS A 55 7.18 3.12 8.79
CA CYS A 55 7.51 3.77 7.52
C CYS A 55 7.13 2.90 6.31
N LEU A 56 6.76 1.64 6.58
CA LEU A 56 6.40 0.64 5.58
C LEU A 56 7.49 0.37 4.53
N GLN A 57 8.74 0.76 4.79
CA GLN A 57 9.82 0.44 3.87
C GLN A 57 10.09 -1.07 3.88
N TYR A 58 10.15 -1.65 2.67
CA TYR A 58 10.57 -3.02 2.45
C TYR A 58 12.10 -3.13 2.48
N GLY A 59 12.59 -4.22 3.06
CA GLY A 59 14.00 -4.55 3.14
C GLY A 59 14.27 -5.98 2.67
N HIS A 60 15.46 -6.17 2.09
CA HIS A 60 15.94 -7.45 1.56
C HIS A 60 16.51 -8.38 2.64
N SER A 61 16.91 -7.83 3.80
CA SER A 61 17.55 -8.58 4.86
C SER A 61 17.30 -7.97 6.24
N LEU A 62 17.44 -8.81 7.28
CA LEU A 62 17.35 -8.38 8.67
C LEU A 62 18.42 -7.33 9.02
N LYS A 63 19.65 -7.49 8.53
CA LYS A 63 20.74 -6.51 8.72
C LYS A 63 20.40 -5.15 8.08
N GLY A 64 19.77 -5.15 6.92
CA GLY A 64 19.28 -3.93 6.27
C GLY A 64 18.20 -3.24 7.11
N LEU A 65 17.23 -4.01 7.62
CA LEU A 65 16.19 -3.51 8.50
C LEU A 65 16.78 -2.92 9.79
N GLN A 66 17.72 -3.60 10.44
CA GLN A 66 18.39 -3.12 11.65
C GLN A 66 19.09 -1.77 11.43
N ARG A 67 19.85 -1.62 10.33
CA ARG A 67 20.48 -0.34 9.96
C ARG A 67 19.46 0.76 9.66
N HIS A 68 18.29 0.42 9.15
CA HIS A 68 17.23 1.39 8.94
C HIS A 68 16.60 1.83 10.28
N LEU A 69 16.43 0.90 11.23
CA LEU A 69 15.89 1.22 12.56
C LEU A 69 16.78 2.20 13.35
N THR A 70 18.10 2.23 13.12
CA THR A 70 18.99 3.21 13.76
C THR A 70 18.92 4.61 13.15
N LYS A 71 18.24 4.78 12.00
CA LYS A 71 18.16 6.06 11.27
C LYS A 71 16.74 6.61 11.15
N CYS A 72 15.74 5.75 11.28
CA CYS A 72 14.35 6.11 11.05
C CYS A 72 13.63 6.28 12.38
N ASP A 73 13.37 7.53 12.73
CA ASP A 73 12.74 7.92 13.99
C ASP A 73 11.20 7.97 13.92
N LEU A 74 10.63 7.56 12.79
CA LEU A 74 9.18 7.63 12.57
C LEU A 74 8.46 6.60 13.47
N GLN A 75 7.54 7.04 14.33
CA GLN A 75 6.78 6.17 15.26
C GLN A 75 5.27 6.08 14.96
N HIS A 76 4.82 6.82 13.93
CA HIS A 76 3.43 6.87 13.49
C HIS A 76 3.38 7.06 11.97
N PRO A 77 2.22 6.84 11.31
CA PRO A 77 2.08 7.10 9.89
C PRO A 77 2.45 8.56 9.55
N PRO A 78 3.14 8.81 8.43
CA PRO A 78 3.60 10.14 8.06
C PRO A 78 2.45 10.95 7.44
N GLY A 79 1.58 11.51 8.28
CA GLY A 79 0.41 12.29 7.88
C GLY A 79 -0.09 13.18 9.02
N ASN A 80 -1.27 13.77 8.81
CA ASN A 80 -1.95 14.54 9.84
C ASN A 80 -2.89 13.62 10.61
N GLU A 81 -2.75 13.56 11.93
CA GLU A 81 -3.76 12.90 12.77
C GLU A 81 -5.06 13.71 12.70
N ILE A 82 -6.14 13.08 12.25
CA ILE A 82 -7.47 13.71 12.08
C ILE A 82 -8.49 13.18 13.08
N TYR A 83 -8.17 12.10 13.79
CA TYR A 83 -9.02 11.52 14.82
C TYR A 83 -8.14 10.79 15.83
N HIS A 84 -8.47 10.96 17.10
CA HIS A 84 -7.83 10.24 18.20
C HIS A 84 -8.86 9.98 19.29
N LYS A 85 -9.05 8.71 19.67
CA LYS A 85 -9.91 8.33 20.79
C LYS A 85 -9.41 7.04 21.44
N GLY A 86 -9.05 7.12 22.71
CA GLY A 86 -8.50 5.98 23.44
C GLY A 86 -7.18 5.54 22.82
N THR A 87 -7.08 4.27 22.43
CA THR A 87 -5.91 3.74 21.73
C THR A 87 -6.02 3.86 20.21
N SER A 88 -7.18 4.25 19.66
CA SER A 88 -7.39 4.30 18.22
C SER A 88 -7.14 5.70 17.65
N SER A 89 -6.37 5.76 16.56
CA SER A 89 -6.05 7.00 15.85
C SER A 89 -6.19 6.83 14.33
N PHE A 90 -6.66 7.88 13.65
CA PHE A 90 -6.64 7.96 12.19
C PHE A 90 -5.71 9.08 11.71
N SER A 91 -4.82 8.73 10.80
CA SER A 91 -3.97 9.68 10.09
C SER A 91 -4.38 9.82 8.63
N GLU A 92 -4.57 11.06 8.17
CA GLU A 92 -4.73 11.39 6.76
C GLU A 92 -3.37 11.62 6.11
N ILE A 93 -3.10 10.88 5.05
CA ILE A 93 -1.84 10.93 4.29
C ILE A 93 -2.13 11.30 2.85
N ASN A 94 -1.46 12.34 2.37
CA ASN A 94 -1.54 12.76 0.98
C ASN A 94 -0.55 11.96 0.12
N GLY A 95 -1.06 11.16 -0.81
CA GLY A 95 -0.27 10.26 -1.64
C GLY A 95 0.74 10.96 -2.55
N TRP A 96 0.48 12.22 -2.94
CA TRP A 96 1.44 13.04 -3.69
C TRP A 96 2.60 13.50 -2.80
N LYS A 97 2.30 13.93 -1.56
CA LYS A 97 3.34 14.40 -0.62
C LYS A 97 4.16 13.27 -0.02
N LYS A 98 3.56 12.09 0.13
CA LYS A 98 4.15 10.93 0.84
C LYS A 98 4.16 9.70 -0.06
N LYS A 99 4.73 9.86 -1.26
CA LYS A 99 4.72 8.88 -2.34
C LYS A 99 5.27 7.51 -1.92
N SER A 100 6.48 7.46 -1.36
CA SER A 100 7.11 6.19 -0.95
C SER A 100 6.26 5.41 0.07
N TYR A 101 5.78 6.10 1.12
CA TYR A 101 4.93 5.47 2.14
C TYR A 101 3.63 4.92 1.53
N SER A 102 3.00 5.72 0.67
CA SER A 102 1.73 5.40 0.03
C SER A 102 1.85 4.23 -0.94
N GLN A 103 2.95 4.18 -1.71
CA GLN A 103 3.26 3.06 -2.60
C GLN A 103 3.52 1.78 -1.82
N ASN A 104 4.32 1.85 -0.75
CA ASN A 104 4.58 0.70 0.11
C ASN A 104 3.30 0.14 0.75
N LEU A 105 2.41 1.02 1.21
CA LEU A 105 1.11 0.64 1.75
C LEU A 105 0.24 -0.04 0.67
N CYS A 106 0.22 0.50 -0.55
CA CYS A 106 -0.48 -0.12 -1.67
C CYS A 106 0.09 -1.49 -2.05
N LEU A 107 1.41 -1.67 -2.05
CA LEU A 107 2.07 -2.94 -2.32
C LEU A 107 1.75 -3.99 -1.25
N LEU A 108 1.72 -3.57 0.03
CA LEU A 108 1.28 -4.44 1.12
C LEU A 108 -0.14 -4.92 0.88
N ALA A 109 -1.05 -3.99 0.62
CA ALA A 109 -2.46 -4.30 0.43
C ALA A 109 -2.73 -5.14 -0.81
N LYS A 110 -1.98 -4.95 -1.91
CA LYS A 110 -2.12 -5.77 -3.12
C LYS A 110 -1.85 -7.25 -2.84
N GLY A 111 -1.02 -7.57 -1.85
CA GLY A 111 -0.82 -8.94 -1.40
C GLY A 111 -2.06 -9.59 -0.77
N PHE A 112 -3.05 -8.81 -0.36
CA PHE A 112 -4.28 -9.28 0.31
C PHE A 112 -5.56 -8.93 -0.46
N LEU A 113 -5.46 -8.15 -1.54
CA LEU A 113 -6.57 -7.71 -2.37
C LEU A 113 -6.38 -8.21 -3.81
N ASP A 114 -7.38 -8.91 -4.32
CA ASP A 114 -7.34 -9.51 -5.65
C ASP A 114 -7.31 -8.42 -6.74
N HIS A 115 -8.41 -7.66 -6.84
CA HIS A 115 -8.66 -6.69 -7.91
C HIS A 115 -8.11 -5.27 -7.62
N LYS A 116 -7.01 -5.15 -6.87
CA LYS A 116 -6.36 -3.84 -6.66
C LYS A 116 -5.46 -3.50 -7.86
N THR A 117 -5.80 -2.46 -8.61
CA THR A 117 -5.08 -2.06 -9.84
C THR A 117 -4.12 -0.90 -9.65
N LEU A 118 -4.32 -0.06 -8.63
CA LEU A 118 -3.52 1.14 -8.40
C LEU A 118 -2.57 0.93 -7.23
N TYR A 119 -1.27 0.89 -7.53
CA TYR A 119 -0.21 0.70 -6.53
C TYR A 119 0.98 1.66 -6.65
N TYR A 120 1.35 2.11 -7.86
CA TYR A 120 2.41 3.11 -8.06
C TYR A 120 1.87 4.54 -8.20
N ASP A 121 0.68 4.71 -8.77
CA ASP A 121 0.05 6.01 -8.99
C ASP A 121 -0.76 6.46 -7.76
N THR A 122 -0.05 6.98 -6.76
CA THR A 122 -0.65 7.42 -5.48
C THR A 122 -1.01 8.91 -5.44
N ASP A 123 -0.58 9.69 -6.42
CA ASP A 123 -0.61 11.16 -6.37
C ASP A 123 -2.04 11.73 -6.29
N SER A 124 -3.01 11.01 -6.87
CA SER A 124 -4.42 11.37 -6.86
C SER A 124 -5.21 10.87 -5.65
N PHE A 125 -4.56 10.33 -4.61
CA PHE A 125 -5.24 9.69 -3.49
C PHE A 125 -4.90 10.31 -2.13
N LEU A 126 -5.91 10.32 -1.25
CA LEU A 126 -5.75 10.43 0.20
C LEU A 126 -5.87 9.03 0.80
N PHE A 127 -5.04 8.77 1.79
CA PHE A 127 -5.02 7.52 2.54
C PHE A 127 -5.43 7.84 3.97
N TYR A 128 -6.43 7.14 4.47
CA TYR A 128 -6.83 7.21 5.88
C TYR A 128 -6.31 5.96 6.56
N VAL A 129 -5.25 6.09 7.34
CA VAL A 129 -4.59 4.98 8.02
C VAL A 129 -5.07 4.92 9.46
N MET A 130 -5.70 3.82 9.83
CA MET A 130 -6.10 3.52 11.19
C MET A 130 -4.94 2.85 11.93
N THR A 131 -4.69 3.32 13.14
CA THR A 131 -3.66 2.77 14.01
C THR A 131 -4.18 2.54 15.42
N GLU A 132 -3.59 1.55 16.08
CA GLU A 132 -3.72 1.34 17.52
C GLU A 132 -2.40 1.73 18.20
N TYR A 133 -2.51 2.55 19.24
CA TYR A 133 -1.38 3.02 20.04
C TYR A 133 -1.13 2.13 21.25
N ASP A 134 0.10 1.68 21.41
CA ASP A 134 0.61 1.00 22.60
C ASP A 134 1.96 1.60 23.07
N CYS A 135 2.59 0.98 24.07
CA CYS A 135 3.90 1.43 24.58
C CYS A 135 5.04 1.40 23.55
N ASN A 136 4.86 0.73 22.41
CA ASN A 136 5.82 0.61 21.32
C ASN A 136 5.48 1.53 20.12
N GLY A 137 4.43 2.36 20.20
CA GLY A 137 4.05 3.32 19.15
C GLY A 137 2.73 2.98 18.45
N PHE A 138 2.52 3.52 17.25
CA PHE A 138 1.27 3.40 16.49
C PHE A 138 1.33 2.25 15.48
N HIS A 139 0.60 1.17 15.74
CA HIS A 139 0.54 0.00 14.86
C HIS A 139 -0.60 0.12 13.87
N ILE A 140 -0.30 -0.03 12.59
CA ILE A 140 -1.32 0.03 11.54
C ILE A 140 -2.21 -1.21 11.64
N VAL A 141 -3.52 -0.97 11.73
CA VAL A 141 -4.55 -2.02 11.76
C VAL A 141 -5.35 -2.09 10.47
N GLY A 142 -5.45 -0.97 9.75
CA GLY A 142 -6.18 -0.91 8.49
C GLY A 142 -6.01 0.44 7.80
N TYR A 143 -6.47 0.53 6.55
CA TYR A 143 -6.49 1.80 5.84
C TYR A 143 -7.59 1.83 4.77
N SER A 144 -7.98 3.03 4.35
CA SER A 144 -8.87 3.25 3.21
C SER A 144 -8.31 4.31 2.25
N LEU A 145 -8.77 4.27 1.01
CA LEU A 145 -8.35 5.17 -0.07
C LEU A 145 -9.52 6.06 -0.48
N ARG A 146 -9.25 7.36 -0.65
CA ARG A 146 -10.19 8.31 -1.26
C ARG A 146 -9.52 9.04 -2.40
N LYS A 147 -10.14 9.00 -3.59
CA LYS A 147 -9.67 9.75 -4.74
C LYS A 147 -9.87 11.25 -4.50
N ARG A 148 -8.83 12.04 -4.72
CA ARG A 148 -8.90 13.50 -4.73
C ARG A 148 -9.56 13.92 -6.04
N ILE A 149 -10.73 14.54 -5.95
CA ILE A 149 -11.28 15.28 -7.08
C ILE A 149 -10.50 16.58 -7.12
N LEU A 150 -9.58 16.72 -8.07
CA LEU A 150 -9.02 18.03 -8.38
C LEU A 150 -10.19 18.85 -8.93
N GLN A 151 -10.73 19.80 -8.16
CA GLN A 151 -11.58 20.81 -8.75
C GLN A 151 -10.69 21.53 -9.76
N LYS A 152 -10.89 21.26 -11.05
CA LYS A 152 -10.36 22.14 -12.09
C LYS A 152 -10.98 23.49 -11.79
N THR A 153 -10.17 24.46 -11.39
CA THR A 153 -10.58 25.86 -11.35
C THR A 153 -11.05 26.22 -12.74
N THR A 154 -12.37 26.24 -12.93
CA THR A 154 -12.99 26.80 -14.14
C THR A 154 -12.69 28.29 -14.11
N THR A 155 -11.58 28.71 -14.70
CA THR A 155 -11.41 30.10 -15.07
C THR A 155 -12.38 30.36 -16.20
N TRP A 156 -13.49 31.03 -15.89
CA TRP A 156 -14.37 31.58 -16.90
C TRP A 156 -13.55 32.51 -17.82
N PRO A 157 -13.65 32.41 -19.15
CA PRO A 157 -13.11 33.44 -20.01
C PRO A 157 -13.86 34.73 -19.69
N ALA A 158 -13.14 35.75 -19.25
CA ALA A 158 -13.69 37.10 -19.14
C ALA A 158 -14.04 37.58 -20.55
N SER A 159 -15.30 37.94 -20.74
CA SER A 159 -15.83 38.60 -21.95
C SER A 159 -15.28 40.01 -22.09
#